data_AF-A0A7Y3KBM5-F1
#
_entry.id   AF-A0A7Y3KBM5-F1
#
_cell.length_a   1.000
_cell.length_b   1.000
_cell.length_c   1.000
_cell.angle_alpha   90.00
_cell.angle_beta   90.00
_cell.angle_gamma   90.00
#
_symmetry.space_group_name_H-M   'P 1'
#
loop_
_entity.id
_entity.type
_entity.pdbx_description
1 polymer ?
#
loop_
_entity_poly.entity_id
_entity_poly.type
_entity_poly.pdbx_seq_one_letter_code
_entity_poly.pdbx_strand_id
1 'polypeptide(L)'
;MSDSVSGDLIRGNIDTIILCVLMAQDQYGYEIIKAIRHRSDDEYEMKEPTLYASLRRLEKQKMIQSYWGDENQGGRRKYYRLTEQGNVSSIQSR
;
A
#
# COMPACT_ATOMS: atom_id res chain seq x y z
N MET A 1 13.37 14.80 21.73
CA MET A 1 12.67 15.58 20.68
C MET A 1 13.11 15.02 19.34
N SER A 2 12.58 13.87 18.94
CA SER A 2 13.22 13.13 17.84
C SER A 2 12.34 11.99 17.33
N ASP A 3 11.10 12.27 16.90
CA ASP A 3 10.25 11.27 16.22
C ASP A 3 9.33 11.84 15.12
N SER A 4 9.40 13.13 14.81
CA SER A 4 8.50 13.72 13.80
C SER A 4 8.90 13.39 12.36
N VAL A 5 10.21 13.17 12.12
CA VAL A 5 10.74 13.04 10.76
C VAL A 5 10.31 11.73 10.11
N SER A 6 10.32 10.61 10.84
CA SER A 6 9.96 9.30 10.28
C SER A 6 8.47 9.21 9.88
N GLY A 7 7.57 9.69 10.73
CA GLY A 7 6.12 9.68 10.44
C GLY A 7 5.73 10.60 9.29
N ASP A 8 6.34 11.79 9.19
CA ASP A 8 6.07 12.74 8.11
C ASP A 8 6.68 12.28 6.77
N LEU A 9 7.86 11.65 6.79
CA LEU A 9 8.44 11.00 5.61
C LEU A 9 7.57 9.84 5.12
N ILE A 10 7.06 9.01 6.03
CA ILE A 10 6.13 7.94 5.67
C ILE A 10 4.86 8.53 5.06
N ARG A 11 4.26 9.56 5.69
CA ARG A 11 3.07 10.25 5.14
C ARG A 11 3.30 10.84 3.75
N GLY A 12 4.48 11.42 3.51
CA GLY A 12 4.87 11.96 2.21
C GLY A 12 5.07 10.89 1.13
N ASN A 13 5.34 9.65 1.51
CA ASN A 13 5.69 8.56 0.60
C ASN A 13 4.73 7.35 0.68
N ILE A 14 3.54 7.51 1.27
CA ILE A 14 2.57 6.43 1.46
C ILE A 14 2.31 5.66 0.14
N ASP A 15 2.11 6.38 -0.95
CA ASP A 15 1.79 5.80 -2.25
C ASP A 15 2.93 4.89 -2.73
N THR A 16 4.18 5.36 -2.65
CA THR A 16 5.38 4.58 -3.01
C THR A 16 5.55 3.37 -2.09
N ILE A 17 5.32 3.53 -0.79
CA ILE A 17 5.40 2.42 0.16
C ILE A 17 4.36 1.34 -0.19
N ILE A 18 3.11 1.73 -0.50
CA ILE A 18 2.07 0.79 -0.94
C ILE A 18 2.49 0.07 -2.21
N LEU A 19 3.04 0.77 -3.21
CA LEU A 19 3.55 0.14 -4.43
C LEU A 19 4.66 -0.87 -4.12
N CYS A 20 5.64 -0.51 -3.28
CA CYS A 20 6.72 -1.41 -2.85
C CYS A 20 6.24 -2.62 -2.03
N VAL A 21 5.10 -2.52 -1.36
CA VAL A 21 4.45 -3.63 -0.67
C VAL A 21 3.81 -4.58 -1.69
N LEU A 22 3.09 -4.03 -2.67
CA LEU A 22 2.44 -4.78 -3.75
C LEU A 22 3.40 -5.34 -4.80
N MET A 23 4.63 -4.84 -4.88
CA MET A 23 5.69 -5.42 -5.72
C MET A 23 6.08 -6.84 -5.29
N ALA A 24 5.95 -7.16 -4.01
CA ALA A 24 6.33 -8.48 -3.49
C ALA A 24 5.24 -9.53 -3.78
N GLN A 25 3.97 -9.17 -3.59
CA GLN A 25 2.82 -10.02 -3.85
C GLN A 25 1.53 -9.19 -3.84
N ASP A 26 0.45 -9.74 -4.42
CA ASP A 26 -0.87 -9.16 -4.31
C ASP A 26 -1.37 -9.24 -2.87
N GLN A 27 -1.88 -8.14 -2.33
CA GLN A 27 -2.32 -8.06 -0.92
C GLN A 27 -3.67 -7.38 -0.79
N TYR A 28 -4.41 -7.73 0.27
CA TYR A 28 -5.64 -7.04 0.65
C TYR A 28 -5.37 -5.96 1.71
N GLY A 29 -6.32 -5.03 1.88
CA GLY A 29 -6.07 -3.79 2.63
C GLY A 29 -5.48 -3.95 4.04
N TYR A 30 -5.92 -4.97 4.79
CA TYR A 30 -5.38 -5.27 6.11
C TYR A 30 -3.91 -5.74 6.07
N GLU A 31 -3.54 -6.56 5.09
CA GLU A 31 -2.15 -7.00 4.92
C GLU A 31 -1.23 -5.84 4.56
N ILE A 32 -1.71 -4.88 3.76
CA ILE A 32 -0.96 -3.67 3.42
C ILE A 32 -0.69 -2.85 4.68
N ILE A 33 -1.71 -2.59 5.52
CA ILE A 33 -1.53 -1.87 6.79
C ILE A 33 -0.52 -2.59 7.69
N LYS A 34 -0.65 -3.91 7.82
CA LYS A 34 0.26 -4.73 8.62
C LYS A 34 1.70 -4.69 8.09
N ALA A 35 1.88 -4.75 6.77
CA ALA A 35 3.19 -4.68 6.13
C ALA A 35 3.84 -3.30 6.34
N ILE A 36 3.07 -2.22 6.22
CA ILE A 36 3.56 -0.85 6.45
C ILE A 36 3.99 -0.67 7.90
N ARG A 37 3.17 -1.14 8.85
CA ARG A 37 3.48 -1.10 10.28
C ARG A 37 4.73 -1.91 10.62
N HIS A 38 4.91 -3.07 10.00
CA HIS A 38 6.10 -3.89 10.22
C HIS A 38 7.36 -3.24 9.63
N ARG A 39 7.25 -2.59 8.47
CA ARG A 39 8.37 -1.86 7.85
C ARG A 39 8.74 -0.56 8.56
N SER A 40 7.86 -0.05 9.41
CA SER A 40 8.12 1.14 10.24
C SER A 40 8.58 0.79 11.66
N ASP A 41 8.96 -0.48 11.93
CA ASP A 41 9.32 -0.94 13.27
C ASP A 41 8.26 -0.61 14.34
N ASP A 42 6.98 -0.75 14.00
CA ASP A 42 5.82 -0.41 14.83
C ASP A 42 5.65 1.09 15.18
N GLU A 43 6.50 1.99 14.66
CA GLU A 43 6.45 3.45 14.90
C GLU A 43 5.31 4.15 14.14
N TYR A 44 4.78 3.51 13.09
CA TYR A 44 3.71 4.10 12.27
C TYR A 44 2.55 3.15 12.04
N GLU A 45 1.38 3.55 12.53
CA GLU A 45 0.11 2.89 12.26
C GLU A 45 -0.72 3.66 11.23
N MET A 46 -0.89 3.05 10.05
CA MET A 46 -1.74 3.61 9.00
C MET A 46 -3.22 3.42 9.34
N LYS A 47 -3.99 4.50 9.27
CA LYS A 47 -5.44 4.44 9.39
C LYS A 47 -6.08 3.95 8.08
N GLU A 48 -7.13 3.14 8.19
CA GLU A 48 -7.87 2.63 7.02
C GLU A 48 -8.34 3.73 6.05
N PRO A 49 -8.91 4.88 6.48
CA PRO A 49 -9.31 5.92 5.54
C PRO A 49 -8.15 6.48 4.71
N THR A 50 -6.95 6.54 5.31
CA THR A 50 -5.72 6.98 4.63
C THR A 50 -5.29 5.96 3.59
N LEU A 51 -5.29 4.67 3.94
CA LEU A 51 -5.03 3.58 3.00
C LEU A 51 -5.97 3.68 1.78
N TYR A 52 -7.29 3.72 2.01
CA TYR A 52 -8.26 3.74 0.92
C TYR A 52 -8.21 5.02 0.08
N ALA A 53 -7.80 6.16 0.66
CA ALA A 53 -7.55 7.36 -0.12
C ALA A 53 -6.35 7.19 -1.08
N SER A 54 -5.25 6.58 -0.60
CA SER A 54 -4.08 6.30 -1.43
C SER A 54 -4.34 5.22 -2.48
N LEU A 55 -4.98 4.11 -2.13
CA LEU A 55 -5.34 3.05 -3.08
C LEU A 55 -6.21 3.59 -4.23
N ARG A 56 -7.22 4.43 -3.92
CA ARG A 56 -8.04 5.07 -4.96
C ARG A 56 -7.23 5.98 -5.88
N ARG A 57 -6.22 6.68 -5.36
CA ARG A 57 -5.33 7.55 -6.14
C ARG A 57 -4.45 6.72 -7.09
N LEU A 58 -3.85 5.65 -6.57
CA LEU A 58 -3.03 4.71 -7.32
C LEU A 58 -3.84 3.98 -8.41
N GLU A 59 -5.08 3.58 -8.11
CA GLU A 59 -6.01 3.03 -9.11
C GLU A 59 -6.34 4.04 -10.20
N LYS A 60 -6.62 5.31 -9.83
CA LYS A 60 -6.87 6.39 -10.80
C LYS A 60 -5.66 6.67 -11.69
N GLN A 61 -4.45 6.52 -11.14
CA GLN A 61 -3.19 6.61 -11.87
C GLN A 61 -2.84 5.32 -12.64
N LYS A 62 -3.71 4.29 -12.59
CA LYS A 62 -3.51 2.98 -13.21
C LYS A 62 -2.24 2.25 -12.76
N MET A 63 -1.68 2.61 -11.60
CA MET A 63 -0.50 1.97 -11.02
C MET A 63 -0.83 0.65 -10.32
N ILE A 64 -2.06 0.52 -9.83
CA ILE A 64 -2.58 -0.71 -9.22
C ILE A 64 -3.96 -1.03 -9.81
N GLN A 65 -4.33 -2.30 -9.70
CA GLN A 65 -5.66 -2.79 -10.04
C GLN A 65 -6.21 -3.59 -8.86
N SER A 66 -7.51 -3.46 -8.58
CA SER A 66 -8.16 -4.31 -7.60
C SER A 66 -8.97 -5.43 -8.24
N TYR A 67 -9.04 -6.55 -7.53
CA TYR A 67 -9.85 -7.70 -7.91
C TYR A 67 -10.44 -8.35 -6.65
N TRP A 68 -11.54 -9.07 -6.81
CA TRP A 68 -12.11 -9.85 -5.73
C TRP A 68 -11.44 -11.21 -5.70
N GLY A 69 -10.85 -11.57 -4.56
CA GLY A 69 -10.25 -12.89 -4.38
C GLY A 69 -11.33 -13.96 -4.20
N ASP A 70 -10.90 -15.21 -4.31
CA ASP A 70 -11.77 -16.36 -4.15
C ASP A 70 -12.39 -16.42 -2.76
N GLU A 71 -13.62 -16.91 -2.71
CA GLU A 71 -14.46 -16.94 -1.53
C GLU A 71 -14.05 -18.10 -0.61
N ASN A 72 -12.95 -17.93 0.11
CA ASN A 72 -12.56 -18.88 1.16
C ASN A 72 -13.24 -18.52 2.49
N GLN A 73 -14.28 -19.28 2.83
CA GLN A 73 -14.92 -19.46 4.14
C GLN A 73 -15.39 -18.23 4.96
N GLY A 74 -15.23 -16.99 4.48
CA GLY A 74 -15.56 -15.81 5.29
C GLY A 74 -15.89 -14.52 4.52
N GLY A 75 -16.15 -14.61 3.21
CA GLY A 75 -16.54 -13.49 2.35
C GLY A 75 -15.44 -13.04 1.38
N ARG A 76 -15.87 -12.35 0.31
CA ARG A 76 -14.97 -11.82 -0.73
C ARG A 76 -14.06 -10.72 -0.18
N ARG A 77 -12.75 -10.95 -0.23
CA ARG A 77 -11.74 -9.92 0.06
C ARG A 77 -11.35 -9.20 -1.22
N LYS A 78 -11.19 -7.88 -1.13
CA LYS A 78 -10.67 -7.07 -2.23
C LYS A 78 -9.14 -7.06 -2.16
N TYR A 79 -8.52 -7.68 -3.16
CA TYR A 79 -7.07 -7.69 -3.34
C TYR A 79 -6.66 -6.57 -4.28
N TYR A 80 -5.41 -6.15 -4.12
CA TYR A 80 -4.76 -5.16 -4.97
C TYR A 80 -3.51 -5.79 -5.58
N ARG A 81 -3.32 -5.55 -6.86
CA ARG A 81 -2.18 -6.00 -7.66
C ARG A 81 -1.50 -4.79 -8.29
N LEU A 82 -0.17 -4.83 -8.36
CA LEU A 82 0.61 -3.84 -9.11
C LEU A 82 0.41 -4.03 -10.62
N THR A 83 0.22 -2.95 -11.37
CA THR A 83 0.20 -3.00 -12.84
C THR A 83 1.61 -2.84 -13.41
N GLU A 84 1.77 -3.13 -14.70
CA GLU A 84 3.03 -2.86 -15.42
C GLU A 84 3.44 -1.38 -15.31
N GLN A 85 2.49 -0.46 -15.33
CA GLN A 85 2.74 0.97 -15.20
C GLN A 85 3.24 1.35 -13.81
N GLY A 86 2.67 0.76 -12.76
CA GLY A 86 3.14 0.95 -11.38
C GLY A 86 4.54 0.37 -11.16
N ASN A 87 4.87 -0.73 -11.83
CA ASN A 87 6.19 -1.35 -11.78
C ASN A 87 7.28 -0.41 -12.34
N VAL A 88 7.04 0.21 -13.50
CA VAL A 88 8.01 1.14 -14.12
C VAL A 88 8.24 2.39 -13.26
N SER A 89 7.17 2.97 -12.69
CA SER A 89 7.30 4.16 -11.84
C SER A 89 8.10 3.91 -10.56
N SER A 90 8.04 2.70 -9.99
CA SER A 90 8.82 2.34 -8.79
C SER A 90 10.33 2.31 -9.04
N ILE A 91 10.75 2.05 -10.30
CA ILE A 91 12.16 1.95 -10.70
C ILE A 91 12.77 3.35 -10.95
N GLN A 92 11.95 4.35 -11.26
CA GLN A 92 12.41 5.71 -11.59
C GLN A 92 12.76 6.60 -10.39
N SER A 93 12.50 6.18 -9.14
CA SER A 93 12.87 6.93 -7.93
C SER A 93 14.27 6.57 -7.38
N ARG A 94 15.23 6.24 -8.26
CA ARG A 94 16.65 6.04 -7.91
C ARG A 94 17.49 7.28 -8.20
#